data_AF-A0A2H3EDT4-F1
#
_entry.id   AF-A0A2H3EDT4-F1
#
_cell.length_a   1.000
_cell.length_b   1.000
_cell.length_c   1.000
_cell.angle_alpha   90.00
_cell.angle_beta   90.00
_cell.angle_gamma   90.00
#
_symmetry.space_group_name_H-M   'P 1'
#
loop_
_entity.id
_entity.type
_entity.pdbx_description
1 polymer ?
#
loop_
_entity_poly.entity_id
_entity_poly.type
_entity_poly.pdbx_seq_one_letter_code
_entity_poly.pdbx_strand_id
1 'polypeptide(L)'
;MPHVINAFTLAPALERLTFTSFDSQSTFSVPHTSITFYEDVRNCYASENAHNLTLHHLQASPHIWYFRAVYQRPWMGQFHARARTINCPNICMFAASQGALFRSVTLPFVCSIVIESNPLHGILDFTDGDCLGDVHDLIIWSQCYVTLTHIAIYNTLLTEDIFNILSELPLLMDLAFHYDRWYKECDSIIHAIIKVLSSVLEDDTLGLRYMNPALT
;
A
#
# COMPACT_ATOMS: atom_id res chain seq x y z
N MET A 1 -12.89 -30.92 -12.21
CA MET A 1 -12.53 -30.99 -10.78
C MET A 1 -11.20 -30.26 -10.62
N PRO A 2 -11.06 -29.25 -9.73
CA PRO A 2 -9.79 -28.58 -9.58
C PRO A 2 -8.81 -29.52 -8.87
N HIS A 3 -7.69 -29.80 -9.51
CA HIS A 3 -6.57 -30.52 -8.89
C HIS A 3 -5.97 -29.59 -7.84
N VAL A 4 -6.17 -29.89 -6.55
CA VAL A 4 -5.49 -29.20 -5.46
C VAL A 4 -4.02 -29.63 -5.49
N ILE A 5 -3.18 -28.81 -6.12
CA ILE A 5 -1.73 -28.98 -6.06
C ILE A 5 -1.28 -28.51 -4.68
N ASN A 6 -0.98 -29.45 -3.79
CA ASN A 6 -0.31 -29.12 -2.53
C ASN A 6 1.20 -28.97 -2.79
N ALA A 7 1.60 -27.91 -3.48
CA ALA A 7 2.99 -27.66 -3.89
C ALA A 7 3.98 -27.67 -2.70
N PHE A 8 3.48 -27.50 -1.48
CA PHE A 8 4.27 -27.35 -0.27
C PHE A 8 4.59 -28.67 0.43
N THR A 9 3.88 -29.76 0.11
CA THR A 9 4.39 -31.09 0.44
C THR A 9 5.64 -31.42 -0.39
N LEU A 10 5.78 -30.80 -1.56
CA LEU A 10 6.92 -30.97 -2.46
C LEU A 10 8.05 -29.97 -2.16
N ALA A 11 7.73 -28.82 -1.57
CA ALA A 11 8.68 -27.75 -1.27
C ALA A 11 8.49 -27.19 0.16
N PRO A 12 8.96 -27.91 1.19
CA PRO A 12 8.77 -27.51 2.60
C PRO A 12 9.57 -26.27 3.02
N ALA A 13 10.61 -25.91 2.25
CA ALA A 13 11.41 -24.70 2.47
C ALA A 13 10.93 -23.51 1.61
N LEU A 14 9.72 -23.57 1.05
CA LEU A 14 9.19 -22.47 0.26
C LEU A 14 8.82 -21.30 1.16
N GLU A 15 9.44 -20.15 0.93
CA GLU A 15 9.26 -18.92 1.71
C GLU A 15 8.66 -17.77 0.89
N ARG A 16 8.68 -17.90 -0.45
CA ARG A 16 8.30 -16.84 -1.38
C ARG A 16 7.22 -17.32 -2.34
N LEU A 17 6.15 -16.55 -2.43
CA LEU A 17 5.04 -16.80 -3.34
C LEU A 17 4.74 -15.57 -4.18
N THR A 18 4.59 -15.81 -5.48
CA THR A 18 4.23 -14.79 -6.45
C THR A 18 3.21 -15.37 -7.40
N PHE A 19 2.02 -14.77 -7.40
CA PHE A 19 0.95 -15.06 -8.33
C PHE A 19 0.82 -13.87 -9.27
N THR A 20 0.97 -14.07 -10.58
CA THR A 20 0.90 -12.99 -11.57
C THR A 20 -0.02 -13.36 -12.72
N SER A 21 -0.88 -12.42 -13.12
CA SER A 21 -1.76 -12.53 -14.30
C SER A 21 -2.74 -13.71 -14.27
N PHE A 22 -3.07 -14.20 -13.08
CA PHE A 22 -4.16 -15.17 -12.91
C PHE A 22 -5.53 -14.52 -13.09
N ASP A 23 -6.54 -15.34 -13.41
CA ASP A 23 -7.90 -14.86 -13.59
C ASP A 23 -8.56 -14.40 -12.27
N SER A 24 -9.76 -13.83 -12.39
CA SER A 24 -10.50 -13.24 -11.27
C SER A 24 -10.98 -14.24 -10.22
N GLN A 25 -11.05 -15.53 -10.56
CA GLN A 25 -11.61 -16.60 -9.73
C GLN A 25 -10.54 -17.57 -9.22
N SER A 26 -9.30 -17.43 -9.68
CA SER A 26 -8.19 -18.29 -9.31
C SER A 26 -7.93 -18.18 -7.81
N THR A 27 -7.95 -19.32 -7.14
CA THR A 27 -7.71 -19.46 -5.71
C THR A 27 -6.61 -20.48 -5.48
N PHE A 28 -5.71 -20.17 -4.55
CA PHE A 28 -4.55 -21.00 -4.23
C PHE A 28 -4.60 -21.36 -2.75
N SER A 29 -4.48 -22.64 -2.43
CA SER A 29 -4.26 -23.04 -1.04
C SER A 29 -2.76 -22.89 -0.73
N VAL A 30 -2.43 -21.91 0.09
CA VAL A 30 -1.07 -21.64 0.56
C VAL A 30 -0.97 -22.07 2.02
N PRO A 31 -0.04 -22.93 2.45
CA PRO A 31 0.25 -23.16 3.85
C PRO A 31 1.03 -21.98 4.40
N HIS A 32 0.73 -21.68 5.64
CA HIS A 32 0.83 -20.32 6.09
C HIS A 32 2.08 -20.05 6.93
N THR A 33 2.77 -21.09 7.41
CA THR A 33 3.78 -20.92 8.48
C THR A 33 5.18 -20.58 8.00
N SER A 34 5.58 -20.88 6.76
CA SER A 34 6.93 -20.59 6.26
C SER A 34 7.02 -19.38 5.35
N ILE A 35 5.88 -18.79 4.97
CA ILE A 35 5.85 -17.72 3.97
C ILE A 35 6.29 -16.40 4.60
N THR A 36 7.33 -15.82 4.01
CA THR A 36 7.88 -14.53 4.39
C THR A 36 7.64 -13.45 3.34
N PHE A 37 7.40 -13.86 2.09
CA PHE A 37 7.18 -12.97 0.95
C PHE A 37 5.93 -13.42 0.19
N TYR A 38 4.95 -12.53 0.06
CA TYR A 38 3.70 -12.81 -0.65
C TYR A 38 3.39 -11.72 -1.68
N GLU A 39 3.12 -12.15 -2.91
CA GLU A 39 2.65 -11.29 -3.98
C GLU A 39 1.47 -11.95 -4.74
N ASP A 40 0.37 -11.22 -4.89
CA ASP A 40 -0.75 -11.58 -5.77
C ASP A 40 -1.14 -10.38 -6.65
N VAL A 41 -0.73 -10.43 -7.92
CA VAL A 41 -0.92 -9.38 -8.91
C VAL A 41 -1.80 -9.91 -10.03
N ARG A 42 -2.98 -9.33 -10.20
CA ARG A 42 -3.93 -9.75 -11.23
C ARG A 42 -4.26 -8.60 -12.16
N ASN A 43 -4.19 -8.88 -13.45
CA ASN A 43 -4.60 -7.98 -14.52
C ASN A 43 -6.09 -8.20 -14.82
N CYS A 44 -6.95 -8.11 -13.80
CA CYS A 44 -8.41 -8.31 -13.92
C CYS A 44 -9.16 -7.78 -12.69
N TYR A 45 -10.48 -7.61 -12.83
CA TYR A 45 -11.42 -7.40 -11.72
C TYR A 45 -11.43 -8.65 -10.81
N ALA A 46 -10.83 -8.59 -9.63
CA ALA A 46 -10.78 -9.75 -8.73
C ALA A 46 -12.16 -10.05 -8.12
N SER A 47 -12.45 -11.33 -7.91
CA SER A 47 -13.65 -11.74 -7.17
C SER A 47 -13.51 -11.49 -5.67
N GLU A 48 -14.64 -11.38 -4.97
CA GLU A 48 -14.65 -11.29 -3.50
C GLU A 48 -14.00 -12.51 -2.85
N ASN A 49 -14.13 -13.70 -3.46
CA ASN A 49 -13.45 -14.91 -3.00
C ASN A 49 -11.93 -14.78 -3.08
N ALA A 50 -11.40 -14.25 -4.19
CA ALA A 50 -9.97 -14.01 -4.32
C ALA A 50 -9.47 -12.99 -3.29
N HIS A 51 -10.20 -11.88 -3.09
CA HIS A 51 -9.88 -10.88 -2.08
C HIS A 51 -9.87 -11.48 -0.65
N ASN A 52 -10.92 -12.22 -0.29
CA ASN A 52 -11.03 -12.87 1.02
C ASN A 52 -9.94 -13.90 1.26
N LEU A 53 -9.51 -14.61 0.21
CA LEU A 53 -8.41 -15.55 0.30
C LEU A 53 -7.07 -14.85 0.52
N THR A 54 -6.83 -13.73 -0.15
CA THR A 54 -5.65 -12.88 0.11
C THR A 54 -5.59 -12.42 1.56
N LEU A 55 -6.72 -11.93 2.11
CA LEU A 55 -6.81 -11.58 3.55
C LEU A 55 -6.56 -12.79 4.45
N HIS A 56 -7.09 -13.96 4.09
CA HIS A 56 -6.84 -15.20 4.84
C HIS A 56 -5.36 -15.59 4.82
N HIS A 57 -4.68 -15.50 3.67
CA HIS A 57 -3.25 -15.75 3.58
C HIS A 57 -2.44 -14.81 4.46
N LEU A 58 -2.80 -13.52 4.45
CA LEU A 58 -2.16 -12.52 5.30
C LEU A 58 -2.34 -12.85 6.79
N GLN A 59 -3.56 -13.16 7.21
CA GLN A 59 -3.89 -13.49 8.60
C GLN A 59 -3.20 -14.77 9.08
N ALA A 60 -3.11 -15.76 8.22
CA ALA A 60 -2.56 -17.06 8.59
C ALA A 60 -1.03 -17.10 8.55
N SER A 61 -0.37 -16.11 7.92
CA SER A 61 1.07 -16.12 7.66
C SER A 61 1.81 -15.06 8.50
N PRO A 62 2.11 -15.35 9.77
CA PRO A 62 2.62 -14.36 10.71
C PRO A 62 4.04 -13.86 10.38
N HIS A 63 4.79 -14.58 9.56
CA HIS A 63 6.19 -14.26 9.23
C HIS A 63 6.35 -13.44 7.95
N ILE A 64 5.24 -13.05 7.31
CA ILE A 64 5.29 -12.17 6.14
C ILE A 64 5.89 -10.82 6.54
N TRP A 65 6.99 -10.45 5.89
CA TRP A 65 7.59 -9.12 5.99
C TRP A 65 7.36 -8.26 4.74
N TYR A 66 7.11 -8.92 3.60
CA TYR A 66 6.77 -8.30 2.33
C TYR A 66 5.43 -8.81 1.85
N PHE A 67 4.46 -7.90 1.71
CA PHE A 67 3.14 -8.20 1.19
C PHE A 67 2.77 -7.26 0.05
N ARG A 68 2.35 -7.84 -1.08
CA ARG A 68 1.84 -7.09 -2.22
C ARG A 68 0.59 -7.74 -2.80
N ALA A 69 -0.49 -6.99 -2.89
CA ALA A 69 -1.75 -7.46 -3.47
C ALA A 69 -2.35 -6.39 -4.40
N VAL A 70 -2.26 -6.63 -5.71
CA VAL A 70 -2.60 -5.65 -6.74
C VAL A 70 -3.58 -6.25 -7.72
N TYR A 71 -4.83 -5.82 -7.62
CA TYR A 71 -5.90 -6.22 -8.52
C TYR A 71 -6.98 -5.13 -8.57
N GLN A 72 -7.82 -5.19 -9.60
CA GLN A 72 -8.95 -4.26 -9.69
C GLN A 72 -10.10 -4.72 -8.79
N ARG A 73 -10.88 -3.73 -8.32
CA ARG A 73 -12.15 -3.96 -7.61
C ARG A 73 -13.12 -4.77 -8.48
N PRO A 74 -14.27 -5.24 -7.99
CA PRO A 74 -15.30 -5.80 -8.86
C PRO A 74 -15.89 -4.71 -9.77
N TRP A 75 -16.28 -5.05 -11.01
CA TRP A 75 -16.91 -4.10 -11.95
C TRP A 75 -18.14 -3.40 -11.35
N MET A 76 -18.89 -4.11 -10.49
CA MET A 76 -19.98 -3.54 -9.69
C MET A 76 -19.76 -3.88 -8.21
N GLY A 77 -19.37 -2.89 -7.41
CA GLY A 77 -19.30 -3.01 -5.95
C GLY A 77 -17.95 -2.65 -5.37
N GLN A 78 -17.86 -2.80 -4.05
CA GLN A 78 -16.64 -2.66 -3.26
C GLN A 78 -16.40 -3.99 -2.53
N PHE A 79 -15.14 -4.30 -2.24
CA PHE A 79 -14.83 -5.39 -1.33
C PHE A 79 -15.26 -5.01 0.09
N HIS A 80 -15.88 -5.95 0.79
CA HIS A 80 -16.14 -5.78 2.22
C HIS A 80 -14.82 -5.81 2.99
N ALA A 81 -14.50 -4.72 3.67
CA ALA A 81 -13.38 -4.68 4.58
C ALA A 81 -13.68 -5.52 5.83
N ARG A 82 -12.68 -6.27 6.31
CA ARG A 82 -12.75 -6.94 7.62
C ARG A 82 -12.24 -5.99 8.68
N ALA A 83 -13.11 -5.15 9.25
CA ALA A 83 -12.80 -4.12 10.25
C ALA A 83 -11.51 -4.36 11.06
N ARG A 84 -10.35 -3.88 10.58
CA ARG A 84 -9.00 -3.94 11.17
C ARG A 84 -8.71 -5.16 12.07
N THR A 85 -9.06 -6.36 11.61
CA THR A 85 -8.95 -7.58 12.44
C THR A 85 -7.59 -8.27 12.28
N ILE A 86 -6.80 -7.89 11.28
CA ILE A 86 -5.58 -8.61 10.92
C ILE A 86 -4.35 -7.82 11.38
N ASN A 87 -3.81 -8.19 12.53
CA ASN A 87 -2.56 -7.63 13.03
C ASN A 87 -1.36 -8.28 12.34
N CYS A 88 -0.53 -7.48 11.66
CA CYS A 88 0.64 -7.96 10.93
C CYS A 88 1.92 -7.26 11.44
N PRO A 89 2.47 -7.66 12.59
CA PRO A 89 3.58 -6.97 13.22
C PRO A 89 4.91 -7.11 12.46
N ASN A 90 5.05 -8.12 11.59
CA ASN A 90 6.32 -8.35 10.89
C ASN A 90 6.38 -7.67 9.52
N ILE A 91 5.27 -7.09 9.04
CA ILE A 91 5.22 -6.45 7.72
C ILE A 91 6.01 -5.15 7.75
N CYS A 92 7.09 -5.13 6.98
CA CYS A 92 7.94 -3.97 6.75
C CYS A 92 7.55 -3.24 5.46
N MET A 93 7.09 -3.99 4.44
CA MET A 93 6.62 -3.44 3.18
C MET A 93 5.21 -3.95 2.86
N PHE A 94 4.29 -3.01 2.62
CA PHE A 94 2.90 -3.29 2.29
C PHE A 94 2.47 -2.56 1.02
N ALA A 95 2.08 -3.31 0.00
CA ALA A 95 1.51 -2.79 -1.23
C ALA A 95 0.08 -3.28 -1.45
N ALA A 96 -0.82 -2.36 -1.75
CA ALA A 96 -2.21 -2.69 -2.06
C ALA A 96 -2.83 -1.75 -3.09
N SER A 97 -3.76 -2.29 -3.87
CA SER A 97 -4.55 -1.54 -4.85
C SER A 97 -5.93 -1.11 -4.36
N GLN A 98 -6.35 -1.60 -3.20
CA GLN A 98 -7.73 -1.50 -2.72
C GLN A 98 -7.79 -0.98 -1.28
N GLY A 99 -8.64 0.02 -1.07
CA GLY A 99 -9.01 0.55 0.25
C GLY A 99 -9.35 -0.52 1.29
N ALA A 100 -10.11 -1.53 0.87
CA ALA A 100 -10.51 -2.63 1.73
C ALA A 100 -9.34 -3.43 2.34
N LEU A 101 -8.20 -3.51 1.65
CA LEU A 101 -6.99 -4.14 2.21
C LEU A 101 -6.40 -3.28 3.33
N PHE A 102 -6.24 -1.98 3.10
CA PHE A 102 -5.76 -1.03 4.11
C PHE A 102 -6.68 -1.01 5.35
N ARG A 103 -8.01 -1.00 5.15
CA ARG A 103 -9.00 -1.06 6.24
C ARG A 103 -9.04 -2.38 7.02
N SER A 104 -8.43 -3.45 6.51
CA SER A 104 -8.50 -4.78 7.14
C SER A 104 -7.30 -5.09 8.04
N VAL A 105 -6.24 -4.28 7.97
CA VAL A 105 -4.94 -4.60 8.59
C VAL A 105 -4.54 -3.59 9.66
N THR A 106 -3.62 -4.02 10.53
CA THR A 106 -2.87 -3.15 11.45
C THR A 106 -1.40 -3.48 11.29
N LEU A 107 -0.58 -2.46 10.97
CA LEU A 107 0.81 -2.63 10.54
C LEU A 107 1.76 -1.78 11.42
N PRO A 108 2.00 -2.15 12.68
CA PRO A 108 2.68 -1.27 13.64
C PRO A 108 4.15 -0.95 13.32
N PHE A 109 4.80 -1.77 12.47
CA PHE A 109 6.22 -1.63 12.15
C PHE A 109 6.48 -1.49 10.65
N VAL A 110 5.47 -1.06 9.87
CA VAL A 110 5.65 -0.86 8.42
C VAL A 110 6.58 0.32 8.16
N CYS A 111 7.55 0.11 7.27
CA CYS A 111 8.53 1.11 6.85
C CYS A 111 8.23 1.66 5.45
N SER A 112 7.49 0.89 4.64
CA SER A 112 7.11 1.26 3.27
C SER A 112 5.67 0.90 2.96
N ILE A 113 4.89 1.89 2.53
CA ILE A 113 3.53 1.71 2.00
C ILE A 113 3.52 2.06 0.53
N VAL A 114 2.93 1.19 -0.29
CA VAL A 114 2.75 1.40 -1.71
C VAL A 114 1.26 1.32 -2.07
N ILE A 115 0.75 2.37 -2.68
CA ILE A 115 -0.60 2.42 -3.23
C ILE A 115 -0.46 2.19 -4.73
N GLU A 116 -1.08 1.14 -5.25
CA GLU A 116 -0.84 0.74 -6.64
C GLU A 116 -2.11 0.39 -7.39
N SER A 117 -2.47 1.16 -8.42
CA SER A 117 -3.48 0.72 -9.40
C SER A 117 -2.83 -0.07 -10.53
N ASN A 118 -3.51 -1.14 -10.97
CA ASN A 118 -3.20 -1.84 -12.21
C ASN A 118 -4.30 -1.58 -13.23
N PRO A 119 -4.19 -0.53 -14.06
CA PRO A 119 -5.22 -0.16 -15.02
C PRO A 119 -5.35 -1.20 -16.14
N LEU A 120 -6.54 -1.79 -16.30
CA LEU A 120 -6.87 -2.66 -17.42
C LEU A 120 -6.90 -1.87 -18.73
N HIS A 121 -6.00 -2.20 -19.66
CA HIS A 121 -6.06 -1.90 -21.10
C HIS A 121 -6.67 -0.54 -21.48
N GLY A 122 -6.18 0.55 -20.86
CA GLY A 122 -6.55 1.91 -21.23
C GLY A 122 -7.90 2.40 -20.69
N ILE A 123 -8.58 1.61 -19.85
CA ILE A 123 -9.69 2.07 -19.02
C ILE A 123 -9.06 2.71 -17.78
N LEU A 124 -9.37 4.00 -17.57
CA LEU A 124 -8.99 4.75 -16.38
C LEU A 124 -9.83 4.28 -15.19
N ASP A 125 -9.55 3.08 -14.70
CA ASP A 125 -9.97 2.67 -13.37
C ASP A 125 -8.83 3.08 -12.43
N PHE A 126 -8.95 4.27 -11.85
CA PHE A 126 -8.13 4.65 -10.70
C PHE A 126 -8.36 3.62 -9.59
N THR A 127 -7.42 3.54 -8.63
CA THR A 127 -7.69 2.87 -7.35
C THR A 127 -9.03 3.35 -6.77
N ASP A 128 -9.65 2.56 -5.87
CA ASP A 128 -10.87 2.98 -5.16
C ASP A 128 -10.70 4.43 -4.68
N GLY A 129 -11.71 5.28 -4.92
CA GLY A 129 -11.56 6.75 -4.91
C GLY A 129 -11.13 7.35 -3.57
N ASP A 130 -11.08 6.53 -2.52
CA ASP A 130 -10.74 6.90 -1.15
C ASP A 130 -9.49 6.15 -0.60
N CYS A 131 -8.65 5.57 -1.47
CA CYS A 131 -7.47 4.83 -1.01
C CYS A 131 -6.49 5.69 -0.19
N LEU A 132 -6.39 6.99 -0.47
CA LEU A 132 -5.55 7.90 0.31
C LEU A 132 -6.12 8.11 1.71
N GLY A 133 -7.44 8.32 1.85
CA GLY A 133 -8.11 8.37 3.14
C GLY A 133 -7.93 7.08 3.95
N ASP A 134 -8.07 5.93 3.30
CA ASP A 134 -7.85 4.63 3.94
C ASP A 134 -6.41 4.42 4.44
N VAL A 135 -5.42 4.93 3.70
CA VAL A 135 -4.01 4.89 4.11
C VAL A 135 -3.73 5.85 5.26
N HIS A 136 -4.30 7.05 5.24
CA HIS A 136 -4.22 7.98 6.37
C HIS A 136 -4.78 7.34 7.65
N ASP A 137 -5.96 6.71 7.56
CA ASP A 137 -6.51 6.00 8.71
C ASP A 137 -5.63 4.80 9.09
N LEU A 138 -5.06 4.06 8.13
CA LEU A 138 -4.12 2.98 8.44
C LEU A 138 -2.93 3.48 9.28
N ILE A 139 -2.37 4.64 8.93
CA ILE A 139 -1.24 5.25 9.64
C ILE A 139 -1.61 5.59 11.08
N ILE A 140 -2.72 6.29 11.29
CA ILE A 140 -3.18 6.69 12.64
C ILE A 140 -3.41 5.47 13.51
N TRP A 141 -4.21 4.51 13.02
CA TRP A 141 -4.61 3.34 13.80
C TRP A 141 -3.46 2.36 14.04
N SER A 142 -2.56 2.18 13.06
CA SER A 142 -1.38 1.32 13.24
C SER A 142 -0.30 2.01 14.06
N GLN A 143 -0.40 3.32 14.27
CA GLN A 143 0.63 4.15 14.89
C GLN A 143 1.99 4.01 14.20
N CYS A 144 2.00 3.74 12.88
CA CYS A 144 3.22 3.47 12.14
C CYS A 144 3.93 4.74 11.66
N TYR A 145 3.46 5.93 12.04
CA TYR A 145 4.12 7.20 11.75
C TYR A 145 5.54 7.30 12.32
N VAL A 146 5.88 6.49 13.32
CA VAL A 146 7.24 6.40 13.91
C VAL A 146 8.18 5.46 13.16
N THR A 147 7.69 4.67 12.21
CA THR A 147 8.50 3.72 11.42
C THR A 147 8.42 3.95 9.92
N LEU A 148 7.32 4.52 9.44
CA LEU A 148 7.06 4.73 8.02
C LEU A 148 7.99 5.81 7.46
N THR A 149 8.81 5.40 6.51
CA THR A 149 9.86 6.24 5.90
C THR A 149 9.68 6.36 4.39
N HIS A 150 8.89 5.50 3.77
CA HIS A 150 8.70 5.46 2.31
C HIS A 150 7.21 5.35 1.95
N ILE A 151 6.74 6.24 1.08
CA ILE A 151 5.44 6.13 0.42
C ILE A 151 5.63 6.21 -1.08
N ALA A 152 5.05 5.26 -1.80
CA ALA A 152 4.98 5.31 -3.25
C ALA A 152 3.55 5.16 -3.75
N ILE A 153 3.17 6.00 -4.72
CA ILE A 153 1.81 6.11 -5.25
C ILE A 153 1.88 5.87 -6.76
N TYR A 154 1.28 4.77 -7.21
CA TYR A 154 1.29 4.31 -8.60
C TYR A 154 -0.11 4.37 -9.20
N ASN A 155 -0.26 5.15 -10.28
CA ASN A 155 -1.50 5.21 -11.07
C ASN A 155 -2.76 5.48 -10.22
N THR A 156 -2.61 6.22 -9.12
CA THR A 156 -3.69 6.61 -8.19
C THR A 156 -3.98 8.09 -8.35
N LEU A 157 -5.26 8.45 -8.43
CA LEU A 157 -5.68 9.85 -8.42
C LEU A 157 -5.29 10.49 -7.09
N LEU A 158 -4.56 11.61 -7.15
CA LEU A 158 -4.26 12.38 -5.95
C LEU A 158 -5.48 13.19 -5.52
N THR A 159 -5.72 13.21 -4.22
CA THR A 159 -6.71 14.06 -3.56
C THR A 159 -6.02 14.90 -2.48
N GLU A 160 -6.74 15.83 -1.86
CA GLU A 160 -6.24 16.62 -0.74
C GLU A 160 -5.86 15.76 0.48
N ASP A 161 -6.32 14.50 0.56
CA ASP A 161 -6.00 13.57 1.64
C ASP A 161 -4.50 13.24 1.72
N ILE A 162 -3.75 13.46 0.64
CA ILE A 162 -2.29 13.34 0.67
C ILE A 162 -1.67 14.30 1.69
N PHE A 163 -2.24 15.48 1.91
CA PHE A 163 -1.72 16.42 2.91
C PHE A 163 -1.93 15.91 4.33
N ASN A 164 -3.05 15.21 4.59
CA ASN A 164 -3.29 14.55 5.87
C ASN A 164 -2.26 13.44 6.10
N ILE A 165 -1.94 12.64 5.07
CA ILE A 165 -0.87 11.63 5.15
C ILE A 165 0.47 12.31 5.47
N LEU A 166 0.84 13.34 4.71
CA LEU A 166 2.14 13.99 4.86
C LEU A 166 2.31 14.69 6.22
N SER A 167 1.24 15.26 6.79
CA SER A 167 1.30 15.89 8.11
C SER A 167 1.57 14.90 9.24
N GLU A 168 1.19 13.63 9.07
CA GLU A 168 1.39 12.58 10.08
C GLU A 168 2.78 11.93 10.02
N LEU A 169 3.60 12.21 9.00
CA LEU A 169 4.81 11.44 8.71
C LEU A 169 6.10 12.26 8.83
N PRO A 170 6.53 12.61 10.05
CA PRO A 170 7.74 13.41 10.26
C PRO A 170 9.04 12.71 9.86
N LEU A 171 9.01 11.38 9.69
CA LEU A 171 10.17 10.56 9.30
C LEU A 171 10.16 10.17 7.83
N LEU A 172 9.24 10.71 7.02
CA LEU A 172 9.17 10.39 5.59
C LEU A 172 10.46 10.82 4.89
N MET A 173 11.17 9.86 4.31
CA MET A 173 12.42 10.05 3.57
C MET A 173 12.21 9.98 2.06
N ASP A 174 11.26 9.16 1.62
CA ASP A 174 10.97 8.96 0.20
C ASP A 174 9.46 9.09 -0.06
N LEU A 175 9.13 9.96 -1.00
CA LEU A 175 7.77 10.16 -1.52
C LEU A 175 7.84 10.07 -3.03
N ALA A 176 7.30 8.98 -3.57
CA ALA A 176 7.35 8.70 -5.00
C ALA A 176 5.96 8.73 -5.65
N PHE A 177 5.88 9.39 -6.80
CA PHE A 177 4.69 9.41 -7.65
C PHE A 177 5.03 8.79 -9.00
N HIS A 178 4.33 7.72 -9.34
CA HIS A 178 4.55 6.95 -10.56
C HIS A 178 3.28 6.87 -11.38
N TYR A 179 3.37 7.35 -12.62
CA TYR A 179 2.24 7.40 -13.53
C TYR A 179 2.67 6.92 -14.90
N ASP A 180 1.98 5.90 -15.42
CA ASP A 180 2.20 5.45 -16.80
C ASP A 180 1.80 6.54 -17.81
N ARG A 181 0.89 7.43 -17.41
CA ARG A 181 0.45 8.61 -18.15
C ARG A 181 0.17 9.75 -17.17
N TRP A 182 0.61 10.95 -17.51
CA TRP A 182 0.35 12.13 -16.69
C TRP A 182 -1.15 12.48 -16.68
N TYR A 183 -1.69 12.72 -15.47
CA TYR A 183 -3.09 13.11 -15.25
C TYR A 183 -3.16 14.58 -14.88
N LYS A 184 -3.83 15.38 -15.70
CA LYS A 184 -3.95 16.84 -15.50
C LYS A 184 -4.65 17.18 -14.18
N GLU A 185 -5.52 16.30 -13.72
CA GLU A 185 -6.23 16.39 -12.44
C GLU A 185 -5.26 16.40 -11.25
N CYS A 186 -4.05 15.85 -11.40
CA CYS A 186 -3.02 15.84 -10.36
C CYS A 186 -2.16 17.11 -10.36
N ASP A 187 -2.20 17.96 -11.39
CA ASP A 187 -1.31 19.13 -11.55
C ASP A 187 -1.35 20.05 -10.32
N SER A 188 -2.55 20.43 -9.89
CA SER A 188 -2.74 21.37 -8.78
C SER A 188 -2.25 20.80 -7.46
N ILE A 189 -2.49 19.51 -7.23
CA ILE A 189 -2.11 18.83 -5.99
C ILE A 189 -0.60 18.61 -5.94
N ILE A 190 0.02 18.14 -7.02
CA ILE A 190 1.49 18.02 -7.11
C ILE A 190 2.16 19.38 -6.90
N HIS A 191 1.64 20.44 -7.53
CA HIS A 191 2.17 21.78 -7.33
C HIS A 191 2.06 22.24 -5.86
N ALA A 192 0.94 21.96 -5.21
CA ALA A 192 0.73 22.27 -3.80
C ALA A 192 1.67 21.45 -2.89
N ILE A 193 1.88 20.15 -3.16
CA ILE A 193 2.85 19.30 -2.44
C ILE A 193 4.26 19.89 -2.54
N ILE A 194 4.72 20.19 -3.76
CA ILE A 194 6.06 20.76 -3.98
C ILE A 194 6.20 22.09 -3.20
N LYS A 195 5.17 22.94 -3.23
CA LYS A 195 5.19 24.22 -2.51
C LYS A 195 5.29 24.04 -1.00
N VAL A 196 4.51 23.12 -0.42
CA VAL A 196 4.54 22.80 1.02
C VAL A 196 5.92 22.28 1.40
N LEU A 197 6.44 21.27 0.70
CA LEU A 197 7.76 20.69 0.96
C LEU A 197 8.89 21.72 0.81
N SER A 198 8.78 22.65 -0.14
CA SER A 198 9.76 23.71 -0.33
C SER A 198 9.73 24.75 0.80
N SER A 199 8.54 25.08 1.32
CA SER A 199 8.42 26.06 2.41
C SER A 199 9.01 25.57 3.74
N VAL A 200 8.99 24.26 3.99
CA VAL A 200 9.62 23.64 5.17
C VAL A 200 11.14 23.85 5.15
N LEU A 201 11.76 23.76 3.97
CA LEU A 201 13.21 24.03 3.81
C LEU A 201 13.55 25.50 4.07
N GLU A 202 12.66 26.43 3.74
CA GLU A 202 12.88 27.86 3.95
C GLU A 202 12.81 28.25 5.44
N ASP A 203 11.92 27.63 6.22
CA ASP A 203 11.78 27.93 7.65
C ASP A 203 12.96 27.38 8.48
N ASP A 204 13.46 26.18 8.13
CA ASP A 204 14.66 25.59 8.77
C ASP A 204 15.96 26.38 8.45
N THR A 205 16.06 26.97 7.26
CA THR A 205 17.22 27.81 6.91
C THR A 205 17.19 29.20 7.57
N LEU A 206 16.02 29.69 7.96
CA LEU A 206 15.89 30.91 8.77
C LEU A 206 16.23 30.64 10.24
N GLY A 207 15.88 29.47 10.80
CA GLY A 207 16.27 29.07 12.16
C GLY A 207 17.79 28.99 12.39
N LEU A 208 18.55 28.60 11.36
CA LEU A 208 20.03 28.57 11.42
C LEU A 208 20.70 29.93 11.21
N ARG A 209 20.01 30.94 10.65
CA ARG A 209 20.58 32.29 10.44
C ARG A 209 20.49 33.20 11.66
N TYR A 210 19.69 32.85 12.67
CA TYR A 210 19.54 33.63 13.91
C TYR A 210 20.42 33.14 15.09
N MET A 211 21.21 32.08 14.92
CA MET A 211 22.15 31.60 15.94
C MET A 211 23.61 31.96 15.65
N ASN A 212 23.87 33.19 15.20
CA ASN A 212 25.23 33.74 15.29
C ASN A 212 25.26 35.26 15.51
N PRO A 213 24.98 35.76 16.71
CA PRO A 213 25.53 37.02 17.17
C PRO A 213 26.91 36.76 17.80
N ALA A 214 27.95 37.19 17.09
CA ALA A 214 29.25 37.62 17.60
C ALA A 214 29.68 37.09 18.98
N LEU A 215 30.67 36.19 18.99
CA LEU A 215 31.61 36.08 20.11
C LEU A 215 32.86 36.91 19.76
N THR A 216 33.05 37.92 20.60
CA THR A 216 34.21 38.80 20.81
C THR A 216 35.56 38.11 20.74
#